data_AF-A0A519QM46-F1
#
_entry.id   AF-A0A519QM46-F1
#
_cell.length_a   1.000
_cell.length_b   1.000
_cell.length_c   1.000
_cell.angle_alpha   90.00
_cell.angle_beta   90.00
_cell.angle_gamma   90.00
#
_symmetry.space_group_name_H-M   'P 1'
#
loop_
_entity.id
_entity.type
_entity.pdbx_description
1 polymer ?
#
loop_
_entity_poly.entity_id
_entity_poly.type
_entity_poly.pdbx_seq_one_letter_code
_entity_poly.pdbx_strand_id
1 'polypeptide(L)' 'MIHFSFRYATNPSDVVGYDTQKIREHFLIESLFTPEDIHLIYSMYDRYIVGGIMPVKEKLKLDEKGAEF' A
#
# COMPACT_ATOMS: atom_id res chain seq x y z
N MET A 1 -8.60 10.89 4.88
CA MET A 1 -8.82 9.61 5.60
C MET A 1 -7.53 8.78 5.58
N ILE A 2 -7.33 7.84 6.51
CA ILE A 2 -6.14 6.96 6.47
C ILE A 2 -6.54 5.58 5.96
N HIS A 3 -5.88 5.11 4.90
CA HIS A 3 -6.08 3.82 4.27
C HIS A 3 -4.86 2.92 4.48
N PHE A 4 -5.11 1.69 4.91
CA PHE A 4 -4.09 0.68 5.13
C PHE A 4 -4.32 -0.52 4.22
N SER A 5 -3.24 -1.00 3.62
CA SER A 5 -3.24 -2.29 2.92
C SER A 5 -1.98 -3.08 3.23
N PHE A 6 -2.10 -4.40 3.14
CA PHE A 6 -1.02 -5.32 3.45
C PHE A 6 -0.64 -6.10 2.18
N ARG A 7 0.66 -6.20 1.92
CA ARG A 7 1.23 -6.90 0.77
C ARG A 7 2.07 -8.07 1.26
N TYR A 8 1.63 -9.28 0.95
CA TYR A 8 2.41 -10.49 1.21
C TYR A 8 3.56 -10.60 0.22
N ALA A 9 4.68 -11.15 0.70
CA ALA A 9 5.77 -11.56 -0.16
C ALA A 9 5.34 -12.79 -0.98
N THR A 10 5.77 -12.85 -2.22
CA THR A 10 5.39 -13.90 -3.17
C THR A 10 6.59 -14.81 -3.43
N ASN A 11 6.36 -16.11 -3.56
CA ASN A 11 7.40 -17.05 -3.97
C ASN A 11 7.74 -16.80 -5.47
N PRO A 12 9.03 -16.73 -5.85
CA PRO A 12 9.42 -16.58 -7.25
C PRO A 12 8.80 -17.62 -8.20
N SER A 13 8.61 -18.85 -7.71
CA SER A 13 8.03 -19.96 -8.47
C SER A 13 6.55 -19.72 -8.79
N ASP A 14 5.82 -19.02 -7.91
CA ASP A 14 4.40 -18.73 -8.09
C ASP A 14 4.17 -17.66 -9.15
N VAL A 15 5.05 -16.64 -9.19
CA VAL A 15 4.95 -15.49 -10.09
C VAL A 15 5.00 -15.90 -11.56
N VAL A 16 5.72 -16.99 -11.89
CA VAL A 16 5.84 -17.50 -13.27
C VAL A 16 4.48 -17.86 -13.88
N GLY A 17 3.52 -18.30 -13.05
CA GLY A 17 2.18 -18.68 -13.50
C GLY A 17 1.15 -17.54 -13.50
N TYR A 18 1.55 -16.30 -13.17
CA TYR A 18 0.60 -15.21 -13.03
C TYR A 18 0.25 -14.59 -14.38
N ASP A 19 -1.03 -14.29 -14.57
CA ASP A 19 -1.47 -13.43 -15.66
C ASP A 19 -1.22 -11.94 -15.32
N THR A 20 -1.51 -11.07 -16.28
CA THR A 20 -1.30 -9.62 -16.12
C THR A 20 -2.11 -9.04 -14.96
N GLN A 21 -3.33 -9.53 -14.74
CA GLN A 21 -4.19 -9.03 -13.68
C GLN A 21 -3.60 -9.38 -12.32
N LYS A 22 -3.20 -10.62 -12.12
CA LYS A 22 -2.63 -11.12 -10.88
C LYS A 22 -1.31 -10.45 -10.54
N ILE A 23 -0.45 -10.18 -11.52
CA ILE A 23 0.78 -9.39 -11.30
C ILE A 23 0.42 -8.00 -10.75
N ARG A 24 -0.57 -7.31 -11.33
CA ARG A 24 -1.01 -5.99 -10.85
C ARG A 24 -1.59 -6.07 -9.44
N GLU A 25 -2.42 -7.07 -9.18
CA GLU A 25 -3.01 -7.29 -7.86
C GLU A 25 -1.95 -7.48 -6.79
N HIS A 26 -0.83 -8.16 -7.07
CA HIS A 26 0.22 -8.42 -6.08
C HIS A 26 1.26 -7.29 -5.96
N PHE A 27 1.64 -6.64 -7.05
CA PHE A 27 2.80 -5.76 -7.09
C PHE A 27 2.49 -4.28 -7.34
N LEU A 28 1.34 -3.97 -7.96
CA LEU A 28 1.00 -2.59 -8.29
C LEU A 28 0.21 -1.93 -7.15
N ILE A 29 0.52 -0.66 -6.89
CA ILE A 29 -0.32 0.21 -6.07
C ILE A 29 -0.99 1.18 -7.03
N GLU A 30 -2.30 1.00 -7.26
CA GLU A 30 -3.01 1.76 -8.30
C GLU A 30 -3.28 3.21 -7.89
N SER A 31 -3.67 3.43 -6.63
CA SER A 31 -4.02 4.73 -6.09
C SER A 31 -3.17 5.03 -4.87
N LEU A 32 -2.06 5.72 -5.07
CA LEU A 32 -1.14 6.12 -3.99
C LEU A 32 -1.42 7.53 -3.47
N PHE A 33 -1.88 8.44 -4.34
CA PHE A 33 -2.18 9.83 -3.98
C PHE A 33 -3.64 10.14 -4.29
N THR A 34 -4.44 10.32 -3.25
CA THR A 34 -5.79 10.89 -3.36
C THR A 34 -5.91 12.11 -2.44
N PRO A 35 -6.62 13.17 -2.87
CA PRO A 35 -6.76 14.39 -2.08
C PRO A 35 -7.30 14.13 -0.67
N GLU A 36 -6.66 14.72 0.34
CA GLU A 36 -7.02 14.61 1.77
C GLU A 36 -6.88 13.20 2.39
N ASP A 37 -6.20 12.30 1.70
CA ASP A 37 -5.97 10.95 2.19
C ASP A 37 -4.49 10.63 2.41
N ILE A 38 -4.29 9.68 3.32
CA ILE A 38 -3.03 9.02 3.59
C ILE A 38 -3.22 7.56 3.17
N HIS A 39 -2.46 7.10 2.18
CA HIS A 39 -2.38 5.69 1.80
C HIS A 39 -1.10 5.09 2.36
N LEU A 40 -1.21 3.98 3.08
CA LEU A 40 -0.08 3.25 3.64
C LEU A 40 -0.20 1.77 3.28
N ILE A 41 0.89 1.23 2.76
CA ILE A 41 1.01 -0.13 2.27
C ILE A 41 2.16 -0.78 3.02
N TYR A 42 1.85 -1.75 3.87
CA TYR A 42 2.85 -2.56 4.56
C TYR A 42 3.24 -3.74 3.69
N SER A 43 4.52 -3.88 3.40
CA SER A 43 5.05 -4.94 2.55
C SER A 43 5.81 -5.95 3.38
N MET A 44 5.49 -7.23 3.23
CA MET A 44 6.28 -8.32 3.82
C MET A 44 7.64 -8.50 3.16
N TYR A 45 7.89 -7.83 2.03
CA TYR A 45 9.25 -7.64 1.53
C TYR A 45 9.96 -6.68 2.48
N ASP A 46 10.89 -7.21 3.28
CA ASP A 46 11.69 -6.46 4.25
C ASP A 46 10.90 -5.58 5.24
N ARG A 47 9.58 -5.79 5.37
CA ARG A 47 8.71 -5.05 6.29
C ARG A 47 8.68 -3.54 6.03
N TYR A 48 9.00 -3.11 4.82
CA TYR A 48 8.94 -1.69 4.50
C TYR A 48 7.49 -1.21 4.39
N ILE A 49 7.28 0.07 4.67
CA ILE A 49 6.02 0.76 4.44
C ILE A 49 6.21 1.74 3.30
N VAL A 50 5.37 1.64 2.27
CA VAL A 50 5.28 2.62 1.19
C VAL A 50 3.94 3.32 1.33
N GLY A 51 3.90 4.62 1.09
CA GLY A 51 2.67 5.37 1.19
C GLY A 51 2.71 6.70 0.48
N GLY A 52 1.53 7.25 0.25
CA GLY A 52 1.32 8.56 -0.35
C GLY A 52 0.43 9.41 0.55
N ILE A 53 0.81 10.66 0.72
CA ILE A 53 0.11 11.62 1.57
C ILE A 53 -0.11 12.87 0.72
N MET A 54 -1.37 13.23 0.46
CA MET A 54 -1.72 14.37 -0.38
C MET A 54 -2.68 15.35 0.34
N PRO A 55 -2.16 16.22 1.22
CA PRO A 55 -2.95 17.27 1.83
C PRO A 55 -3.21 18.37 0.81
N VAL A 56 -4.46 18.82 0.65
CA VAL A 56 -4.81 19.89 -0.30
C VAL A 56 -5.38 21.11 0.42
N LYS A 57 -6.32 20.92 1.34
CA LYS A 57 -7.03 21.97 2.07
C LYS A 57 -6.72 21.92 3.56
N GLU A 58 -6.44 20.74 4.10
CA GLU A 58 -6.21 20.54 5.52
C GLU A 58 -4.93 19.77 5.82
N LYS A 59 -4.41 19.96 7.03
CA LYS A 59 -3.24 19.21 7.50
C LYS A 59 -3.69 17.81 7.89
N LEU A 60 -3.12 16.80 7.25
CA LEU A 60 -3.34 15.41 7.62
C LEU A 60 -2.36 15.01 8.71
N LYS A 61 -2.87 14.41 9.78
CA LYS A 61 -2.07 13.85 10.87
C LYS A 61 -2.01 12.34 10.72
N LEU A 62 -0.81 11.78 10.79
CA LEU A 62 -0.62 10.34 10.92
C LEU A 62 -0.78 9.97 12.39
N ASP A 63 -1.89 9.31 12.73
CA ASP A 63 -2.19 8.89 14.09
C ASP A 63 -1.75 7.45 14.37
N GLU A 64 -1.44 7.17 15.63
CA GLU A 64 -0.85 5.93 16.16
C GLU A 64 -1.72 4.69 15.90
N LYS A 65 -3.04 4.88 15.78
CA LYS A 65 -4.04 3.83 15.50
C LYS A 65 -3.94 3.22 14.10
N GLY A 66 -3.03 3.73 13.27
CA GLY A 66 -2.81 3.23 11.91
C GLY A 66 -1.96 1.96 11.82
N ALA A 67 -1.29 1.55 12.89
CA ALA A 67 -0.34 0.42 12.87
C ALA A 67 -0.88 -0.84 13.54
N GLU A 68 -2.20 -1.02 13.63
CA GLU A 68 -2.79 -2.29 14.06
C GLU A 68 -2.87 -3.23 12.84
N PHE A 69 -1.89 -4.13 12.73
CA PHE A 69 -1.87 -5.26 11.80
C PHE A 69 -2.41 -6.53 12.48
#